data_AF-A0AAW5TM03-F1
#
_entry.id   AF-A0AAW5TM03-F1
#
_cell.length_a   1.000
_cell.length_b   1.000
_cell.length_c   1.000
_cell.angle_alpha   90.00
_cell.angle_beta   90.00
_cell.angle_gamma   90.00
#
_symmetry.space_group_name_H-M   'P 1'
#
loop_
_entity.id
_entity.type
_entity.pdbx_description
1 polymer ?
#
loop_
_entity_poly.entity_id
_entity_poly.type
_entity_poly.pdbx_seq_one_letter_code
_entity_poly.pdbx_strand_id
1 'polypeptide(L)' 'MLQPMVNHGKLAYILMQFPPWYECNEKNINYVRLAKKMLHPLKVAVEFRHASWFTDDKKEQTLQFLHDNRLIHTIVD' A
#
# COMPACT_ATOMS: atom_id res chain seq x y z
N MET A 1 1.97 -0.17 20.36
CA MET A 1 1.09 0.99 20.67
C MET A 1 -0.27 0.95 19.93
N LEU A 2 -0.48 0.14 18.87
CA LEU A 2 -1.76 0.09 18.14
C LEU A 2 -2.84 -0.84 18.75
N GLN A 3 -2.44 -1.77 19.61
CA GLN A 3 -3.32 -2.82 20.15
C GLN A 3 -4.63 -2.29 20.78
N PRO A 4 -4.63 -1.19 21.56
CA PRO A 4 -5.88 -0.67 22.11
C PRO A 4 -6.89 -0.24 21.04
N MET A 5 -6.43 0.38 19.94
CA MET A 5 -7.33 0.77 18.85
C MET A 5 -7.88 -0.45 18.12
N VAL A 6 -7.08 -1.51 17.96
CA VAL A 6 -7.52 -2.79 17.39
C VAL A 6 -8.59 -3.41 18.28
N ASN A 7 -8.32 -3.54 19.58
CA ASN A 7 -9.23 -4.19 20.53
C ASN A 7 -10.59 -3.50 20.66
N HIS A 8 -10.64 -2.18 20.45
CA HIS A 8 -11.88 -1.40 20.50
C HIS A 8 -12.52 -1.16 19.13
N GLY A 9 -12.01 -1.79 18.06
CA GLY A 9 -12.55 -1.62 16.70
C GLY A 9 -12.38 -0.21 16.13
N LYS A 10 -11.44 0.58 16.67
CA LYS A 10 -11.20 1.99 16.29
C LYS A 10 -10.07 2.16 15.26
N LEU A 11 -9.42 1.09 14.83
CA LEU A 11 -8.41 1.13 13.77
C LEU A 11 -9.02 0.71 12.44
N ALA A 12 -9.26 1.67 11.54
CA ALA A 12 -9.78 1.38 10.20
C ALA A 12 -8.73 0.69 9.32
N TYR A 13 -7.54 1.29 9.21
CA TYR A 13 -6.39 0.77 8.47
C TYR A 13 -5.12 1.52 8.88
N ILE A 14 -3.96 1.01 8.46
CA ILE A 14 -2.67 1.70 8.49
C ILE A 14 -2.40 2.28 7.11
N LEU A 15 -2.03 3.55 7.03
CA LEU A 15 -1.57 4.17 5.79
C LEU A 15 -0.06 3.97 5.63
N MET A 16 0.35 3.35 4.53
CA MET A 16 1.73 3.33 4.04
C MET A 16 1.86 4.34 2.90
N GLN A 17 2.35 5.53 3.25
CA GLN A 17 2.61 6.58 2.29
C GLN A 17 4.06 6.51 1.80
N PHE A 18 4.25 6.40 0.50
CA PHE A 18 5.58 6.39 -0.11
C PHE A 18 5.97 7.77 -0.65
N PRO A 19 7.26 8.15 -0.56
CA PRO A 19 7.72 9.44 -1.02
C PRO A 19 7.71 9.55 -2.55
N PRO A 20 7.80 10.76 -3.12
CA PRO A 20 7.68 10.97 -4.56
C PRO A 20 8.83 10.37 -5.36
N TRP A 21 9.95 9.94 -4.77
CA TRP A 21 11.04 9.22 -5.47
C TRP A 21 10.88 7.69 -5.46
N TYR A 22 9.75 7.18 -4.96
CA TYR A 22 9.50 5.75 -4.84
C TYR A 22 8.89 5.20 -6.13
N GLU A 23 9.74 4.86 -7.09
CA GLU A 23 9.31 4.40 -8.43
C GLU A 23 8.73 2.98 -8.45
N CYS A 24 8.00 2.66 -9.53
CA CYS A 24 7.47 1.33 -9.79
C CYS A 24 8.54 0.44 -10.42
N ASN A 25 9.32 -0.22 -9.56
CA ASN A 25 10.34 -1.22 -9.90
C ASN A 25 10.22 -2.45 -8.98
N GLU A 26 10.88 -3.55 -9.36
CA GLU A 26 10.78 -4.83 -8.65
C GLU A 26 11.18 -4.74 -7.17
N LYS A 27 12.28 -4.02 -6.87
CA LYS A 27 12.76 -3.83 -5.50
C LYS A 27 11.68 -3.18 -4.62
N ASN A 28 11.03 -2.15 -5.13
CA ASN A 28 9.99 -1.41 -4.42
C ASN A 28 8.70 -2.24 -4.29
N ILE A 29 8.29 -2.97 -5.32
CA ILE A 29 7.16 -3.91 -5.25
C ILE A 29 7.40 -4.96 -4.16
N ASN A 30 8.61 -5.54 -4.10
CA ASN A 30 8.97 -6.54 -3.09
C ASN A 30 8.97 -5.95 -1.68
N TYR A 31 9.37 -4.69 -1.51
CA TYR A 31 9.29 -4.02 -0.22
C TYR A 31 7.83 -3.80 0.22
N VAL A 32 6.93 -3.39 -0.69
CA VAL A 32 5.50 -3.24 -0.36
C VAL A 32 4.92 -4.57 0.13
N ARG A 33 5.27 -5.70 -0.51
CA ARG A 33 4.87 -7.05 -0.07
C ARG A 33 5.39 -7.37 1.32
N LEU A 34 6.68 -7.11 1.58
CA LEU A 34 7.29 -7.34 2.88
C LEU A 34 6.62 -6.51 3.97
N ALA A 35 6.43 -5.21 3.74
CA ALA A 35 5.78 -4.31 4.67
C ALA A 35 4.34 -4.75 4.97
N LYS A 36 3.57 -5.16 3.95
CA LYS A 36 2.24 -5.74 4.15
C LYS A 36 2.27 -7.00 5.02
N LYS A 37 3.24 -7.89 4.79
CA LYS A 37 3.40 -9.10 5.60
C LYS A 37 3.69 -8.77 7.07
N MET A 38 4.53 -7.77 7.34
CA MET A 38 4.85 -7.33 8.70
C MET A 38 3.66 -6.71 9.43
N LEU A 39 2.73 -6.10 8.68
CA LEU A 39 1.53 -5.47 9.24
C LEU A 39 0.34 -6.44 9.34
N HIS A 40 0.45 -7.68 8.88
CA HIS A 40 -0.61 -8.68 9.02
C HIS A 40 -0.92 -8.93 10.52
N PRO A 41 -2.20 -9.01 10.95
CA PRO A 41 -3.43 -9.07 10.15
C PRO A 41 -4.12 -7.71 9.88
N LEU A 42 -3.45 -6.59 10.15
CA LEU A 42 -4.05 -5.27 10.03
C LEU A 42 -4.38 -4.91 8.56
N LYS A 43 -5.46 -4.14 8.38
CA LYS A 43 -5.81 -3.54 7.08
C LYS A 43 -4.79 -2.46 6.75
N VAL A 44 -4.38 -2.40 5.49
CA VAL A 44 -3.33 -1.48 5.04
C VAL A 44 -3.80 -0.77 3.79
N ALA A 45 -3.68 0.55 3.79
CA ALA A 45 -3.81 1.41 2.63
C ALA A 45 -2.43 1.84 2.14
N VAL A 46 -2.28 2.00 0.83
CA VAL A 46 -1.02 2.41 0.19
C VAL A 46 -1.28 3.65 -0.64
N GLU A 47 -0.36 4.61 -0.52
CA GLU A 47 -0.36 5.83 -1.30
C GLU A 47 0.98 5.95 -2.04
N PHE A 48 0.93 5.92 -3.37
CA PHE A 48 2.08 6.14 -4.23
C PHE A 48 2.06 7.56 -4.78
N ARG A 49 3.17 8.29 -4.62
CA ARG A 49 3.32 9.67 -5.10
C ARG A 49 4.18 9.82 -6.35
N HIS A 50 4.74 8.73 -6.86
CA HIS A 50 5.50 8.72 -8.11
C HIS A 50 4.60 8.23 -9.26
N ALA A 51 4.54 8.98 -10.36
CA ALA A 51 3.64 8.70 -11.48
C ALA A 51 3.88 7.36 -12.18
N SER A 52 5.10 6.81 -12.10
CA SER A 52 5.46 5.51 -12.70
C SER A 52 4.59 4.33 -12.26
N TRP A 53 3.84 4.44 -11.16
CA TRP A 53 2.91 3.39 -10.71
C TRP A 53 1.61 3.37 -11.52
N PHE A 54 1.29 4.47 -12.20
CA PHE A 54 0.01 4.66 -12.89
C PHE A 54 0.17 5.21 -14.31
N THR A 55 1.32 4.93 -14.96
CA THR A 55 1.45 5.07 -16.41
C THR A 55 0.50 4.10 -17.12
N ASP A 56 0.10 4.40 -18.36
CA ASP A 56 -0.90 3.62 -19.11
C ASP A 56 -0.55 2.12 -19.20
N ASP A 57 0.74 1.80 -19.33
CA ASP A 57 1.27 0.43 -19.42
C ASP A 57 1.33 -0.31 -18.08
N LYS A 58 1.39 0.41 -16.95
CA LYS A 58 1.57 -0.16 -15.60
C LYS A 58 0.32 -0.11 -14.73
N LYS A 59 -0.63 0.76 -15.04
CA LYS A 59 -1.83 1.00 -14.21
C LYS A 59 -2.56 -0.28 -13.82
N GLU A 60 -2.91 -1.11 -14.80
CA GLU A 60 -3.63 -2.37 -14.53
C GLU A 60 -2.79 -3.36 -13.71
N GLN A 61 -1.49 -3.43 -13.97
CA GLN A 61 -0.57 -4.29 -13.21
C GLN A 61 -0.46 -3.82 -11.75
N THR A 62 -0.38 -2.51 -11.52
CA THR A 62 -0.36 -1.92 -10.18
C THR A 62 -1.67 -2.19 -9.44
N LEU A 63 -2.82 -2.00 -10.09
CA LEU A 63 -4.13 -2.27 -9.47
C LEU A 63 -4.30 -3.75 -9.14
N GLN A 64 -3.91 -4.65 -10.06
CA GLN A 64 -3.91 -6.09 -9.81
C GLN A 64 -3.00 -6.47 -8.65
N PHE A 65 -1.78 -5.91 -8.61
CA PHE A 65 -0.85 -6.11 -7.50
C PHE A 65 -1.45 -5.68 -6.15
N LEU A 66 -2.08 -4.51 -6.08
CA LEU A 66 -2.74 -4.02 -4.86
C LEU A 66 -3.89 -4.93 -4.46
N HIS A 67 -4.72 -5.34 -5.41
CA HIS A 67 -5.84 -6.25 -5.20
C HIS A 67 -5.38 -7.61 -4.65
N ASP A 68 -4.42 -8.26 -5.30
CA ASP A 68 -3.91 -9.58 -4.91
C ASP A 68 -3.29 -9.59 -3.51
N ASN A 69 -2.72 -8.45 -3.09
CA ASN A 69 -2.11 -8.28 -1.77
C ASN A 69 -3.08 -7.69 -0.73
N ARG A 70 -4.36 -7.51 -1.08
CA ARG A 70 -5.41 -6.92 -0.22
C ARG A 70 -4.98 -5.55 0.35
N LEU A 71 -4.41 -4.72 -0.50
CA LEU A 71 -4.01 -3.35 -0.21
C LEU A 71 -5.08 -2.39 -0.69
N ILE A 72 -5.47 -1.45 0.16
CA ILE A 72 -6.41 -0.39 -0.20
C ILE A 72 -5.61 0.68 -0.96
N HIS A 73 -6.00 0.98 -2.20
CA HIS A 73 -5.39 2.08 -2.93
C HIS A 73 -5.92 3.42 -2.41
N THR A 74 -5.01 4.29 -1.94
CA THR A 74 -5.34 5.67 -1.61
C THR A 74 -5.20 6.53 -2.86
N ILE A 75 -6.31 7.13 -3.31
CA ILE A 75 -6.33 8.08 -4.43
C ILE A 75 -5.86 9.43 -3.90
N VAL A 76 -4.89 10.01 -4.60
CA VAL A 76 -4.34 11.35 -4.30
C VAL A 76 -4.98 12.35 -5.25
N ASP A 77 -5.34 13.52 -4.73
CA ASP A 77 -5.77 14.69 -5.51
C ASP A 77 -4.54 15.52 -5.95
#